data_AF-A0A343TF39-F1
#
_entry.id   AF-A0A343TF39-F1
#
_cell.length_a   1.000
_cell.length_b   1.000
_cell.length_c   1.000
_cell.angle_alpha   90.00
_cell.angle_beta   90.00
_cell.angle_gamma   90.00
#
_symmetry.space_group_name_H-M   'P 1'
#
loop_
_entity.id
_entity.type
_entity.pdbx_description
1 polymer ?
#
loop_
_entity_poly.entity_id
_entity_poly.type
_entity_poly.pdbx_seq_one_letter_code
_entity_poly.pdbx_strand_id
1 'polypeptide(L)'
;MTDSSLLDRRTYLKATGSIAAIGSAGIAGCLDDVPESDATGTLATRVTDQPGDIGDFESCVVTIRGMWVKPASDDGEEDEEDEEDEEDDGEEDEETDEDAEETETPDESDAREYHEFDEPQEADLVQLQDGETQLVDEQELAAREYEFLQLDVIDVDGTLVDGGDADVSTPGNAPLQFKHRFEIREGQRTVFTADFTPVRRGATESYLLQPVAQGTTVEYEDVEDEEDDADGEDDSTES
;
A
#
# COMPACT_ATOMS: atom_id res chain seq x y z
N MET A 1 35.09 -15.29 25.11
CA MET A 1 35.56 -14.67 23.86
C MET A 1 34.81 -15.35 22.74
N THR A 2 33.67 -14.79 22.37
CA THR A 2 32.89 -15.23 21.21
C THR A 2 33.35 -14.36 20.06
N ASP A 3 33.86 -15.01 19.02
CA ASP A 3 34.41 -14.41 17.82
C ASP A 3 33.27 -14.03 16.87
N SER A 4 33.27 -12.77 16.43
CA SER A 4 32.31 -12.19 15.49
C SER A 4 32.49 -12.80 14.10
N SER A 5 31.55 -13.64 13.66
CA SER A 5 31.36 -13.92 12.24
C SER A 5 30.55 -12.79 11.60
N LEU A 6 31.22 -11.66 11.33
CA LEU A 6 30.78 -10.65 10.37
C LEU A 6 30.90 -11.27 8.98
N LEU A 7 29.79 -11.79 8.48
CA LEU A 7 29.66 -12.10 7.06
C LEU A 7 29.73 -10.78 6.29
N ASP A 8 30.66 -10.78 5.36
CA ASP A 8 31.08 -9.69 4.51
C ASP A 8 29.90 -9.24 3.61
N ARG A 9 29.17 -8.23 4.09
CA ARG A 9 28.07 -7.54 3.38
C ARG A 9 28.54 -6.64 2.22
N ARG A 10 29.78 -6.80 1.75
CA ARG A 10 30.42 -5.91 0.77
C ARG A 10 30.60 -6.62 -0.55
N THR A 11 29.50 -7.03 -1.18
CA THR A 11 29.47 -7.34 -2.62
C THR A 11 28.05 -7.15 -3.12
N TYR A 12 27.63 -5.91 -3.33
CA TYR A 12 26.55 -5.59 -4.27
C TYR A 12 26.58 -4.07 -4.49
N LEU A 13 27.15 -3.63 -5.60
CA LEU A 13 26.98 -2.32 -6.25
C LEU A 13 28.10 -2.16 -7.29
N LYS A 14 27.96 -2.86 -8.41
CA LYS A 14 28.76 -2.57 -9.60
C LYS A 14 28.07 -3.04 -10.88
N ALA A 15 26.92 -2.46 -11.22
CA ALA A 15 26.38 -2.59 -12.58
C ALA A 15 25.23 -1.62 -12.93
N THR A 16 25.39 -0.30 -12.80
CA THR A 16 24.54 0.66 -13.52
C THR A 16 25.23 2.03 -13.55
N GLY A 17 26.08 2.25 -14.56
CA GLY A 17 26.78 3.51 -14.71
C GLY A 17 27.28 3.66 -16.13
N SER A 18 26.44 4.20 -17.02
CA SER A 18 26.79 4.76 -18.33
C SER A 18 25.56 5.46 -18.96
N ILE A 19 25.17 6.64 -18.48
CA ILE A 19 24.24 7.49 -19.26
C ILE A 19 25.06 8.16 -20.38
N ALA A 20 24.95 7.60 -21.59
CA ALA A 20 25.45 8.23 -22.79
C ALA A 20 24.40 9.22 -23.31
N ALA A 21 24.66 10.52 -23.20
CA ALA A 21 23.87 11.54 -23.87
C ALA A 21 24.06 11.41 -25.40
N ILE A 22 23.09 10.82 -26.10
CA ILE A 22 23.07 10.72 -27.57
C ILE A 22 21.78 11.35 -28.11
N GLY A 23 21.93 12.52 -28.73
CA GLY A 23 21.34 12.87 -30.02
C GLY A 23 19.81 12.89 -30.16
N SER A 24 19.26 14.11 -30.20
CA SER A 24 17.92 14.43 -30.71
C SER A 24 17.61 13.79 -32.07
N ALA A 25 16.55 12.97 -32.12
CA ALA A 25 15.84 12.56 -33.33
C ALA A 25 14.33 12.73 -33.10
N GLY A 26 13.70 13.56 -33.93
CA GLY A 26 12.27 13.86 -33.84
C GLY A 26 11.39 12.70 -34.29
N ILE A 27 10.37 12.41 -33.50
CA ILE A 27 9.21 11.63 -33.91
C ILE A 27 8.02 12.59 -34.03
N ALA A 28 7.41 12.60 -35.21
CA ALA A 28 6.12 13.21 -35.45
C ALA A 28 5.13 12.08 -35.65
N GLY A 29 4.20 11.91 -34.72
CA GLY A 29 3.12 10.91 -34.80
C GLY A 29 2.37 10.80 -33.47
N CYS A 30 1.18 11.41 -33.44
CA CYS A 30 0.05 11.27 -32.51
C CYS A 30 0.30 11.32 -30.98
N LEU A 31 -0.43 12.23 -30.33
CA LEU A 31 -0.49 12.42 -28.89
C LEU A 31 -1.05 11.16 -28.21
N ASP A 32 -0.37 10.77 -27.12
CA ASP A 32 -0.78 9.96 -25.95
C ASP A 32 0.47 9.20 -25.46
N ASP A 33 1.53 9.96 -25.15
CA ASP A 33 2.72 9.46 -24.46
C ASP A 33 3.10 10.59 -23.49
N VAL A 34 2.35 10.63 -22.39
CA VAL A 34 2.76 11.38 -21.21
C VAL A 34 4.12 10.79 -20.83
N PRO A 35 5.20 11.57 -20.68
CA PRO A 35 6.46 11.00 -20.25
C PRO A 35 6.23 10.42 -18.85
N GLU A 36 6.06 9.11 -18.76
CA GLU A 36 6.17 8.40 -17.49
C GLU A 36 7.55 8.77 -16.96
N SER A 37 7.59 9.49 -15.84
CA SER A 37 8.87 9.85 -15.25
C SER A 37 9.57 8.56 -14.85
N ASP A 38 10.72 8.26 -15.47
CA ASP A 38 11.60 7.16 -15.04
C ASP A 38 12.13 7.35 -13.59
N ALA A 39 11.84 8.51 -12.98
CA ALA A 39 12.14 8.78 -11.59
C ALA A 39 11.31 7.87 -10.68
N THR A 40 11.96 7.30 -9.67
CA THR A 40 11.33 6.42 -8.68
C THR A 40 11.54 6.96 -7.27
N GLY A 41 10.59 6.62 -6.39
CA GLY A 41 10.71 6.79 -4.94
C GLY A 41 10.33 5.51 -4.22
N THR A 42 10.57 5.49 -2.90
CA THR A 42 10.26 4.33 -2.06
C THR A 42 8.92 4.55 -1.36
N LEU A 43 7.98 3.61 -1.52
CA LEU A 43 6.78 3.51 -0.70
C LEU A 43 7.02 2.48 0.41
N ALA A 44 6.98 2.93 1.66
CA ALA A 44 6.99 2.07 2.83
C ALA A 44 5.57 1.96 3.37
N THR A 45 4.98 0.77 3.28
CA THR A 45 3.61 0.52 3.73
C THR A 45 3.62 -0.04 5.14
N ARG A 46 2.96 0.64 6.06
CA ARG A 46 2.77 0.21 7.45
C ARG A 46 1.30 -0.06 7.74
N VAL A 47 1.03 -0.90 8.72
CA VAL A 47 -0.31 -1.17 9.22
C VAL A 47 -0.43 -0.85 10.71
N THR A 48 -1.62 -0.44 11.13
CA THR A 48 -1.98 -0.11 12.52
C THR A 48 -3.46 -0.43 12.76
N ASP A 49 -3.86 -0.51 14.02
CA ASP A 49 -5.26 -0.70 14.43
C ASP A 49 -5.77 0.50 15.26
N GLN A 50 -6.88 1.12 14.83
CA GLN A 50 -7.68 2.02 15.65
C GLN A 50 -8.65 1.28 16.55
N PRO A 51 -9.09 1.91 17.65
CA PRO A 51 -10.15 1.35 18.49
C PRO A 51 -11.44 1.08 17.71
N GLY A 52 -11.77 -0.20 17.55
CA GLY A 52 -13.09 -0.72 17.18
C GLY A 52 -13.51 -1.84 18.11
N ASP A 53 -13.85 -3.01 17.55
CA ASP A 53 -14.18 -4.22 18.32
C ASP A 53 -12.94 -5.14 18.53
N ILE A 54 -11.73 -4.63 18.27
CA ILE A 54 -10.47 -5.38 18.49
C ILE A 54 -10.32 -5.89 19.92
N GLY A 55 -10.95 -5.22 20.90
CA GLY A 55 -10.95 -5.63 22.30
C GLY A 55 -11.65 -6.96 22.60
N ASP A 56 -12.42 -7.50 21.64
CA ASP A 56 -13.02 -8.83 21.73
C ASP A 56 -12.00 -9.96 21.42
N PHE A 57 -10.82 -9.62 20.90
CA PHE A 57 -9.82 -10.57 20.41
C PHE A 57 -8.67 -10.80 21.43
N GLU A 58 -8.27 -12.05 21.58
CA GLU A 58 -6.98 -12.44 22.15
C GLU A 58 -5.85 -12.28 21.11
N SER A 59 -6.14 -12.61 19.84
CA SER A 59 -5.27 -12.36 18.68
C SER A 59 -6.11 -12.12 17.44
N CYS A 60 -5.65 -11.25 16.55
CA CYS A 60 -6.27 -11.02 15.25
C CYS A 60 -5.18 -10.87 14.19
N VAL A 61 -4.75 -12.00 13.64
CA VAL A 61 -3.62 -12.07 12.70
C VAL A 61 -4.14 -11.91 11.29
N VAL A 62 -3.70 -10.86 10.60
CA VAL A 62 -4.05 -10.56 9.22
C VAL A 62 -2.88 -10.94 8.32
N THR A 63 -3.14 -11.73 7.28
CA THR A 63 -2.15 -12.11 6.28
C THR A 63 -2.34 -11.27 5.01
N ILE A 64 -1.31 -10.51 4.65
CA ILE A 64 -1.31 -9.59 3.51
C ILE A 64 -0.32 -10.09 2.46
N ARG A 65 -0.78 -10.20 1.20
CA ARG A 65 0.04 -10.73 0.10
C ARG A 65 0.67 -9.65 -0.76
N GLY A 66 0.04 -8.49 -0.83
CA GLY A 66 0.45 -7.44 -1.74
C GLY A 66 -0.41 -6.21 -1.58
N MET A 67 -0.22 -5.25 -2.49
CA MET A 67 -0.99 -4.04 -2.54
C MET A 67 -1.33 -3.64 -3.97
N TRP A 68 -2.46 -2.96 -4.11
CA TRP A 68 -2.82 -2.24 -5.32
C TRP A 68 -2.63 -0.75 -5.08
N VAL A 69 -2.07 -0.04 -6.07
CA VAL A 69 -2.00 1.42 -6.07
C VAL A 69 -2.62 1.96 -7.35
N LYS A 70 -3.37 3.05 -7.27
CA LYS A 70 -3.93 3.70 -8.47
C LYS A 70 -3.25 5.04 -8.69
N PRO A 71 -2.53 5.24 -9.81
CA PRO A 71 -1.99 6.54 -10.17
C PRO A 71 -3.11 7.57 -10.34
N ALA A 72 -2.86 8.82 -9.92
CA ALA A 72 -3.81 9.90 -10.14
C ALA A 72 -3.98 10.18 -11.63
N SER A 73 -5.23 10.19 -12.09
CA SER A 73 -5.57 10.69 -13.42
C SER A 73 -5.53 12.22 -13.42
N ASP A 74 -4.99 12.84 -14.47
CA ASP A 74 -4.95 14.30 -14.63
C ASP A 74 -6.35 14.91 -14.84
N ASP A 75 -7.36 14.08 -15.13
CA ASP A 75 -8.78 14.47 -15.18
C ASP A 75 -9.32 14.52 -13.73
N GLY A 76 -9.19 15.70 -13.13
CA GLY A 76 -9.53 15.98 -11.74
C GLY A 76 -11.01 15.78 -11.40
N GLU A 77 -11.37 14.55 -11.07
CA GLU A 77 -12.57 14.24 -10.31
C GLU A 77 -12.26 14.48 -8.82
N GLU A 78 -12.80 15.57 -8.27
CA GLU A 78 -12.86 15.81 -6.83
C GLU A 78 -13.89 14.83 -6.25
N ASP A 79 -13.43 13.72 -5.66
CA ASP A 79 -14.32 12.69 -5.10
C ASP A 79 -15.07 13.28 -3.89
N GLU A 80 -16.39 13.41 -4.04
CA GLU A 80 -17.30 13.91 -3.02
C GLU A 80 -17.30 12.93 -1.82
N GLU A 81 -17.24 13.49 -0.60
CA GLU A 81 -17.40 12.73 0.64
C GLU A 81 -18.82 12.12 0.67
N ASP A 82 -18.94 10.85 0.27
CA ASP A 82 -20.21 10.12 0.27
C ASP A 82 -20.59 9.77 1.72
N GLU A 83 -21.39 10.63 2.34
CA GLU A 83 -22.12 10.33 3.57
C GLU A 83 -23.21 9.31 3.24
N GLU A 84 -23.04 8.06 3.66
CA GLU A 84 -24.06 7.01 3.54
C GLU A 84 -25.35 7.42 4.28
N ASP A 85 -26.40 7.82 3.54
CA ASP A 85 -27.77 8.00 4.03
C ASP A 85 -28.58 6.73 3.72
N GLU A 86 -28.94 5.99 4.77
CA GLU A 86 -29.84 4.85 4.71
C GLU A 86 -31.28 5.33 4.48
N GLU A 87 -31.90 4.98 3.36
CA GLU A 87 -33.36 4.87 3.30
C GLU A 87 -33.81 3.63 2.51
N ASP A 88 -34.76 2.96 3.13
CA ASP A 88 -35.36 1.65 2.92
C ASP A 88 -36.49 1.64 1.87
N ASP A 89 -36.85 0.41 1.49
CA ASP A 89 -38.15 -0.08 1.00
C ASP A 89 -38.44 -0.16 -0.52
N GLY A 90 -38.77 -1.39 -0.95
CA GLY A 90 -39.80 -1.63 -1.98
C GLY A 90 -39.43 -2.62 -3.09
N GLU A 91 -39.73 -3.91 -2.87
CA GLU A 91 -39.68 -4.97 -3.90
C GLU A 91 -40.66 -4.74 -5.06
N GLU A 92 -40.31 -5.18 -6.28
CA GLU A 92 -41.05 -6.22 -7.03
C GLU A 92 -40.37 -6.61 -8.35
N ASP A 93 -40.44 -7.91 -8.60
CA ASP A 93 -39.88 -8.80 -9.63
C ASP A 93 -40.54 -8.63 -11.01
N GLU A 94 -39.77 -8.67 -12.13
CA GLU A 94 -40.17 -9.33 -13.39
C GLU A 94 -38.94 -9.68 -14.28
N GLU A 95 -38.81 -10.99 -14.52
CA GLU A 95 -37.92 -11.76 -15.40
C GLU A 95 -37.82 -11.26 -16.86
N THR A 96 -36.61 -11.26 -17.46
CA THR A 96 -36.43 -11.47 -18.91
C THR A 96 -35.08 -12.12 -19.24
N ASP A 97 -35.21 -13.21 -20.00
CA ASP A 97 -34.27 -14.21 -20.54
C ASP A 97 -33.09 -13.68 -21.39
N GLU A 98 -31.93 -14.30 -21.16
CA GLU A 98 -30.88 -14.75 -22.11
C GLU A 98 -30.50 -13.89 -23.34
N ASP A 99 -29.34 -13.22 -23.26
CA ASP A 99 -28.31 -13.29 -24.32
C ASP A 99 -26.92 -13.06 -23.68
N ALA A 100 -26.30 -14.15 -23.26
CA ALA A 100 -24.89 -14.18 -22.90
C ALA A 100 -24.08 -14.35 -24.20
N GLU A 101 -23.23 -13.37 -24.49
CA GLU A 101 -21.86 -13.49 -25.01
C GLU A 101 -21.40 -12.09 -25.49
N GLU A 102 -21.26 -11.13 -24.56
CA GLU A 102 -20.30 -10.02 -24.71
C GLU A 102 -19.60 -9.85 -23.36
N THR A 103 -18.43 -10.49 -23.22
CA THR A 103 -17.47 -10.17 -22.15
C THR A 103 -16.79 -8.85 -22.50
N GLU A 104 -17.55 -7.76 -22.43
CA GLU A 104 -17.05 -6.39 -22.52
C GLU A 104 -17.48 -5.63 -21.27
N THR A 105 -16.76 -5.89 -20.18
CA THR A 105 -16.48 -4.86 -19.19
C THR A 105 -14.95 -4.75 -19.08
N PRO A 106 -14.29 -3.86 -19.84
CA PRO A 106 -13.16 -3.14 -19.26
C PRO A 106 -13.75 -2.23 -18.18
N ASP A 107 -14.11 -2.85 -17.06
CA ASP A 107 -14.52 -2.18 -15.84
C ASP A 107 -13.34 -1.30 -15.40
N GLU A 108 -13.63 -0.12 -14.84
CA GLU A 108 -12.72 0.97 -14.45
C GLU A 108 -11.59 0.58 -13.44
N SER A 109 -11.34 -0.72 -13.31
CA SER A 109 -10.26 -1.44 -12.66
C SER A 109 -8.94 -1.56 -13.45
N ASP A 110 -8.89 -1.16 -14.73
CA ASP A 110 -7.68 -1.27 -15.59
C ASP A 110 -6.54 -0.27 -15.25
N ALA A 111 -6.78 0.70 -14.36
CA ALA A 111 -5.79 1.73 -14.04
C ALA A 111 -4.93 1.45 -12.79
N ARG A 112 -5.26 0.44 -11.97
CA ARG A 112 -4.49 0.14 -10.74
C ARG A 112 -3.38 -0.87 -11.01
N GLU A 113 -2.26 -0.66 -10.34
CA GLU A 113 -1.04 -1.47 -10.44
C GLU A 113 -0.95 -2.38 -9.22
N TYR A 114 -0.71 -3.68 -9.44
CA TYR A 114 -0.51 -4.64 -8.36
C TYR A 114 0.97 -4.85 -8.08
N HIS A 115 1.32 -4.79 -6.80
CA HIS A 115 2.64 -5.08 -6.27
C HIS A 115 2.51 -6.24 -5.26
N GLU A 116 2.98 -7.42 -5.67
CA GLU A 116 3.08 -8.58 -4.78
C GLU A 116 4.30 -8.41 -3.87
N PHE A 117 4.15 -8.73 -2.59
CA PHE A 117 5.27 -8.74 -1.66
C PHE A 117 6.19 -9.93 -1.93
N ASP A 118 7.46 -9.84 -1.53
CA ASP A 118 8.41 -10.96 -1.64
C ASP A 118 7.86 -12.25 -0.99
N GLU A 119 7.22 -12.08 0.17
CA GLU A 119 6.51 -13.12 0.92
C GLU A 119 5.29 -12.49 1.60
N PRO A 120 4.16 -13.22 1.77
CA PRO A 120 3.03 -12.71 2.54
C PRO A 120 3.46 -12.32 3.96
N GLN A 121 2.99 -11.17 4.43
CA GLN A 121 3.28 -10.66 5.77
C GLN A 121 2.10 -10.85 6.71
N GLU A 122 2.40 -11.20 7.96
CA GLU A 122 1.43 -11.35 9.03
C GLU A 122 1.54 -10.17 10.01
N ALA A 123 0.39 -9.62 10.40
CA ALA A 123 0.30 -8.56 11.40
C ALA A 123 -0.81 -8.89 12.41
N ASP A 124 -0.46 -8.94 13.70
CA ASP A 124 -1.44 -9.14 14.79
C ASP A 124 -1.97 -7.79 15.25
N LEU A 125 -3.22 -7.46 14.87
CA LEU A 125 -3.83 -6.17 15.16
C LEU A 125 -3.94 -5.87 16.66
N VAL A 126 -4.05 -6.91 17.49
CA VAL A 126 -4.07 -6.75 18.95
C VAL A 126 -2.76 -6.12 19.45
N GLN A 127 -1.64 -6.35 18.75
CA GLN A 127 -0.32 -5.79 19.05
C GLN A 127 -0.08 -4.42 18.42
N LEU A 128 -0.99 -3.94 17.58
CA LEU A 128 -0.86 -2.68 16.82
C LEU A 128 -1.85 -1.60 17.30
N GLN A 129 -2.34 -1.76 18.52
CA GLN A 129 -3.16 -0.76 19.20
C GLN A 129 -2.31 0.40 19.71
N ASP A 130 -2.97 1.48 20.16
CA ASP A 130 -2.34 2.63 20.82
C ASP A 130 -1.25 3.34 19.99
N GLY A 131 -1.33 3.24 18.65
CA GLY A 131 -0.40 3.88 17.71
C GLY A 131 0.86 3.07 17.43
N GLU A 132 0.92 1.81 17.84
CA GLU A 132 1.96 0.88 17.39
C GLU A 132 1.76 0.51 15.91
N THR A 133 2.82 0.55 15.11
CA THR A 133 2.74 0.27 13.67
C THR A 133 3.73 -0.81 13.25
N GLN A 134 3.36 -1.62 12.26
CA GLN A 134 4.22 -2.63 11.67
C GLN A 134 4.46 -2.35 10.19
N LEU A 135 5.71 -2.42 9.74
CA LEU A 135 6.06 -2.37 8.31
C LEU A 135 5.68 -3.71 7.65
N VAL A 136 4.94 -3.65 6.55
CA VAL A 136 4.52 -4.84 5.79
C VAL A 136 5.19 -4.91 4.42
N ASP A 137 5.64 -3.80 3.85
CA ASP A 137 6.37 -3.81 2.59
C ASP A 137 7.15 -2.51 2.33
N GLU A 138 8.20 -2.61 1.52
CA GLU A 138 8.89 -1.46 0.91
C GLU A 138 9.07 -1.68 -0.58
N GLN A 139 8.43 -0.85 -1.40
CA GLN A 139 8.41 -0.98 -2.85
C GLN A 139 8.96 0.28 -3.53
N GLU A 140 9.85 0.10 -4.51
CA GLU A 140 10.21 1.18 -5.44
C GLU A 140 9.12 1.33 -6.50
N LEU A 141 8.56 2.54 -6.59
CA LEU A 141 7.45 2.89 -7.48
C LEU A 141 7.76 4.19 -8.24
N ALA A 142 7.03 4.44 -9.32
CA ALA A 142 7.16 5.67 -10.11
C ALA A 142 6.87 6.91 -9.24
N ALA A 143 7.70 7.94 -9.39
CA ALA A 143 7.53 9.19 -8.68
C ALA A 143 6.37 10.00 -9.30
N ARG A 144 5.20 9.92 -8.67
CA ARG A 144 3.95 10.60 -9.08
C ARG A 144 2.91 10.61 -7.96
N GLU A 145 1.78 11.25 -8.21
CA GLU A 145 0.60 11.20 -7.32
C GLU A 145 -0.21 9.91 -7.54
N TYR A 146 -0.77 9.41 -6.45
CA TYR A 146 -1.61 8.22 -6.37
C TYR A 146 -2.91 8.56 -5.64
N GLU A 147 -4.03 7.99 -6.11
CA GLU A 147 -5.37 8.28 -5.59
C GLU A 147 -5.69 7.51 -4.31
N PHE A 148 -5.26 6.24 -4.27
CA PHE A 148 -5.51 5.33 -3.17
C PHE A 148 -4.52 4.17 -3.15
N LEU A 149 -4.48 3.49 -2.00
CA LEU A 149 -3.81 2.21 -1.79
C LEU A 149 -4.85 1.16 -1.38
N GLN A 150 -4.69 -0.08 -1.82
CA GLN A 150 -5.49 -1.21 -1.35
C GLN A 150 -4.59 -2.34 -0.86
N LEU A 151 -4.88 -2.93 0.30
CA LEU A 151 -4.17 -4.10 0.81
C LEU A 151 -4.88 -5.39 0.40
N ASP A 152 -4.13 -6.30 -0.23
CA ASP A 152 -4.59 -7.64 -0.61
C ASP A 152 -4.48 -8.59 0.59
N VAL A 153 -5.53 -8.58 1.42
CA VAL A 153 -5.67 -9.47 2.57
C VAL A 153 -6.19 -10.82 2.09
N ILE A 154 -5.40 -11.87 2.30
CA ILE A 154 -5.74 -13.22 1.83
C ILE A 154 -6.30 -14.12 2.93
N ASP A 155 -6.07 -13.78 4.20
CA ASP A 155 -6.53 -14.56 5.35
C ASP A 155 -6.57 -13.70 6.61
N VAL A 156 -7.49 -14.01 7.53
CA VAL A 156 -7.56 -13.41 8.86
C VAL A 156 -7.87 -14.51 9.89
N ASP A 157 -6.94 -14.73 10.80
CA ASP A 157 -7.07 -15.69 11.91
C ASP A 157 -7.39 -14.93 13.21
N GLY A 158 -8.66 -14.98 13.61
CA GLY A 158 -9.16 -14.30 14.81
C GLY A 158 -9.45 -15.28 15.94
N THR A 159 -8.80 -15.09 17.09
CA THR A 159 -9.15 -15.78 18.34
C THR A 159 -9.75 -14.78 19.32
N LEU A 160 -10.95 -15.06 19.83
CA LEU A 160 -11.64 -14.23 20.82
C LEU A 160 -11.07 -14.43 22.23
N VAL A 161 -11.28 -13.46 23.11
CA VAL A 161 -10.87 -13.53 24.53
C VAL A 161 -11.47 -14.69 25.33
N ASP A 162 -12.63 -15.21 24.88
CA ASP A 162 -13.24 -16.41 25.45
C ASP A 162 -12.63 -17.73 24.91
N GLY A 163 -11.67 -17.62 23.99
CA GLY A 163 -10.93 -18.72 23.35
C GLY A 163 -11.64 -19.37 22.15
N GLY A 164 -12.70 -18.75 21.63
CA GLY A 164 -13.39 -19.18 20.41
C GLY A 164 -12.80 -18.54 19.17
N ASP A 165 -12.93 -19.21 18.02
CA ASP A 165 -12.56 -18.66 16.72
C ASP A 165 -13.59 -17.63 16.24
N ALA A 166 -13.12 -16.53 15.67
CA ALA A 166 -13.95 -15.49 15.06
C ALA A 166 -13.95 -15.60 13.53
N ASP A 167 -15.11 -15.44 12.92
CA ASP A 167 -15.21 -15.35 11.46
C ASP A 167 -14.99 -13.90 11.04
N VAL A 168 -13.82 -13.57 10.50
CA VAL A 168 -13.46 -12.20 10.08
C VAL A 168 -13.34 -12.14 8.56
N SER A 169 -14.11 -11.27 7.94
CA SER A 169 -14.12 -11.09 6.47
C SER A 169 -13.70 -9.67 6.08
N THR A 170 -13.30 -9.49 4.82
CA THR A 170 -13.10 -8.15 4.21
C THR A 170 -14.37 -7.69 3.45
N PRO A 171 -14.51 -6.38 3.16
CA PRO A 171 -15.68 -5.84 2.47
C PRO A 171 -15.83 -6.44 1.07
N GLY A 172 -16.96 -7.11 0.80
CA GLY A 172 -17.31 -7.56 -0.56
C GLY A 172 -16.39 -8.61 -1.18
N ASN A 173 -15.56 -9.32 -0.40
CA ASN A 173 -14.40 -10.12 -0.88
C ASN A 173 -13.35 -9.28 -1.62
N ALA A 174 -13.37 -7.95 -1.45
CA ALA A 174 -12.44 -7.03 -2.07
C ALA A 174 -11.25 -6.75 -1.13
N PRO A 175 -10.12 -6.32 -1.70
CA PRO A 175 -9.00 -5.74 -0.94
C PRO A 175 -9.46 -4.59 -0.05
N LEU A 176 -8.76 -4.36 1.06
CA LEU A 176 -9.03 -3.22 1.94
C LEU A 176 -8.55 -1.93 1.27
N GLN A 177 -9.48 -1.05 0.88
CA GLN A 177 -9.15 0.19 0.18
C GLN A 177 -9.06 1.39 1.12
N PHE A 178 -7.98 2.15 0.97
CA PHE A 178 -7.71 3.39 1.68
C PHE A 178 -7.74 4.54 0.66
N LYS A 179 -8.89 5.22 0.56
CA LYS A 179 -9.09 6.40 -0.31
C LYS A 179 -8.34 7.62 0.23
N HIS A 180 -7.01 7.58 0.17
CA HIS A 180 -6.14 8.66 0.63
C HIS A 180 -5.13 8.96 -0.46
N ARG A 181 -5.15 10.20 -0.99
CA ARG A 181 -4.18 10.62 -2.01
C ARG A 181 -2.81 10.79 -1.40
N PHE A 182 -1.78 10.33 -2.10
CA PHE A 182 -0.39 10.49 -1.69
C PHE A 182 0.52 10.68 -2.90
N GLU A 183 1.74 11.12 -2.65
CA GLU A 183 2.74 11.38 -3.69
C GLU A 183 3.96 10.53 -3.38
N ILE A 184 4.51 9.85 -4.38
CA ILE A 184 5.84 9.27 -4.27
C ILE A 184 6.81 10.24 -4.92
N ARG A 185 7.82 10.69 -4.17
CA ARG A 185 8.81 11.66 -4.63
C ARG A 185 10.11 10.97 -4.98
N GLU A 186 10.80 11.49 -6.00
CA GLU A 186 12.10 10.98 -6.44
C GLU A 186 13.11 10.99 -5.29
N GLY A 187 13.71 9.82 -5.03
CA GLY A 187 14.76 9.70 -4.01
C GLY A 187 14.30 10.02 -2.59
N GLN A 188 12.99 9.97 -2.28
CA GLN A 188 12.48 10.08 -0.92
C GLN A 188 11.70 8.83 -0.54
N ARG A 189 11.58 8.59 0.78
CA ARG A 189 10.72 7.55 1.32
C ARG A 189 9.37 8.17 1.70
N THR A 190 8.30 7.61 1.16
CA THR A 190 6.92 7.91 1.52
C THR A 190 6.42 6.81 2.42
N VAL A 191 6.04 7.13 3.65
CA VAL A 191 5.50 6.17 4.62
C VAL A 191 3.99 6.28 4.62
N PHE A 192 3.30 5.25 4.13
CA PHE A 192 1.84 5.16 4.16
C PHE A 192 1.43 4.22 5.31
N THR A 193 0.79 4.75 6.34
CA THR A 193 0.24 3.96 7.44
C THR A 193 -1.23 3.69 7.18
N ALA A 194 -1.56 2.45 6.84
CA ALA A 194 -2.90 1.95 6.64
C ALA A 194 -3.53 1.53 7.97
N ASP A 195 -4.72 2.03 8.26
CA ASP A 195 -5.38 1.81 9.54
C ASP A 195 -6.72 1.11 9.34
N PHE A 196 -6.92 -0.03 9.99
CA PHE A 196 -8.14 -0.80 9.86
C PHE A 196 -8.45 -1.58 11.14
N THR A 197 -9.74 -1.75 11.44
CA THR A 197 -10.22 -2.43 12.65
C THR A 197 -11.27 -3.48 12.29
N PRO A 198 -11.35 -4.60 13.04
CA PRO A 198 -12.52 -5.47 13.00
C PRO A 198 -13.73 -4.74 13.61
N VAL A 199 -14.89 -4.92 12.99
CA VAL A 199 -16.18 -4.41 13.46
C VAL A 199 -17.18 -5.56 13.50
N ARG A 200 -17.79 -5.79 14.66
CA ARG A 200 -18.71 -6.89 14.89
C ARG A 200 -19.98 -6.73 14.04
N ARG A 201 -20.37 -7.79 13.34
CA ARG A 201 -21.59 -7.86 12.53
C ARG A 201 -22.69 -8.63 13.26
N GLY A 202 -23.72 -7.90 13.71
CA GLY A 202 -24.92 -8.50 14.29
C GLY A 202 -24.68 -9.21 15.62
N ALA A 203 -25.45 -10.28 15.87
CA ALA A 203 -25.40 -11.04 17.12
C ALA A 203 -24.49 -12.28 17.06
N THR A 204 -23.82 -12.52 15.92
CA THR A 204 -22.89 -13.65 15.74
C THR A 204 -21.46 -13.25 16.09
N GLU A 205 -20.56 -14.23 16.15
CA GLU A 205 -19.11 -14.04 16.29
C GLU A 205 -18.48 -13.73 14.93
N SER A 206 -19.17 -12.91 14.12
CA SER A 206 -18.76 -12.51 12.78
C SER A 206 -18.30 -11.06 12.80
N TYR A 207 -17.20 -10.75 12.14
CA TYR A 207 -16.60 -9.43 12.07
C TYR A 207 -16.30 -9.06 10.63
N LEU A 208 -16.37 -7.76 10.35
CA LEU A 208 -15.90 -7.19 9.11
C LEU A 208 -14.68 -6.33 9.39
N LEU A 209 -13.59 -6.59 8.69
CA LEU A 209 -12.41 -5.74 8.71
C LEU A 209 -12.70 -4.48 7.89
N GLN A 210 -12.60 -3.30 8.49
CA GLN A 210 -12.93 -2.03 7.84
C GLN A 210 -11.76 -1.05 7.88
N PRO A 211 -11.46 -0.36 6.76
CA PRO A 211 -10.50 0.73 6.75
C PRO A 211 -11.00 1.90 7.60
N VAL A 212 -10.09 2.56 8.31
CA VAL A 212 -10.36 3.74 9.16
C VAL A 212 -9.68 4.94 8.53
N ALA A 213 -10.45 5.70 7.75
CA ALA A 213 -9.94 6.84 6.98
C ALA A 213 -9.21 7.88 7.84
N GLN A 214 -9.72 8.18 9.05
CA GLN A 214 -9.10 9.14 9.97
C GLN A 214 -7.78 8.66 10.59
N GLY A 215 -7.50 7.36 10.54
CA GLY A 215 -6.26 6.76 11.02
C GLY A 215 -5.19 6.59 9.96
N THR A 216 -5.60 6.65 8.70
CA THR A 216 -4.68 6.56 7.57
C THR A 216 -3.82 7.83 7.51
N THR A 217 -2.51 7.68 7.52
CA THR A 217 -1.56 8.80 7.52
C THR A 217 -0.44 8.60 6.50
N VAL A 218 0.10 9.71 6.00
CA VAL A 218 1.22 9.72 5.06
C VAL A 218 2.31 10.65 5.58
N GLU A 219 3.51 10.13 5.71
CA GLU A 219 4.70 10.87 6.12
C GLU A 219 5.76 10.81 5.02
N TYR A 220 6.61 11.84 4.96
CA TYR A 220 7.66 11.95 3.97
C TYR A 220 9.00 12.07 4.67
N GLU A 221 9.89 11.13 4.39
CA GLU A 221 11.22 11.05 4.96
C GLU A 221 12.26 11.28 3.87
N ASP A 222 13.18 12.21 4.14
CA ASP A 222 14.40 12.34 3.35
C ASP A 222 15.30 11.13 3.64
N VAL A 223 15.74 10.45 2.60
CA VAL A 223 16.87 9.51 2.72
C VAL A 223 18.12 10.37 2.74
N GLU A 224 18.58 10.76 3.93
CA GLU A 224 19.90 11.36 4.04
C GLU A 224 20.91 10.31 3.56
N ASP A 225 21.49 10.52 2.38
CA ASP A 225 22.74 9.85 2.03
C ASP A 225 23.70 10.18 3.17
N GLU A 226 24.09 9.16 3.95
CA GLU A 226 25.23 9.27 4.87
C GLU A 226 26.48 9.53 4.01
N GLU A 227 26.63 10.78 3.55
CA GLU A 227 27.85 11.30 2.96
C GLU A 227 28.91 11.13 4.05
N ASP A 228 29.74 10.10 3.88
CA ASP A 228 31.00 9.93 4.59
C ASP A 228 31.71 11.30 4.57
N ASP A 229 31.61 12.04 5.69
CA ASP A 229 32.52 13.11 6.06
C ASP A 229 33.92 12.48 6.16
N ALA A 230 34.52 12.23 5.00
CA ALA A 230 35.93 11.93 4.88
C ALA A 230 36.67 13.24 5.17
N ASP A 231 36.85 13.49 6.47
CA ASP A 231 37.71 14.50 7.05
C ASP A 231 38.96 14.72 6.19
N GLY A 232 39.15 15.97 5.79
CA GLY A 232 40.27 16.39 4.98
C GLY A 232 41.60 16.20 5.69
N GLU A 233 42.53 15.53 5.03
CA GLU A 233 43.96 15.66 5.29
C GLU A 233 44.65 16.14 4.01
N ASP A 234 44.74 17.47 3.91
CA ASP A 234 45.78 18.16 3.15
C ASP A 234 47.12 17.90 3.86
N ASP A 235 48.01 17.12 3.25
CA ASP A 235 49.45 17.38 3.43
C ASP A 235 50.14 17.44 2.08
N SER A 236 50.21 18.67 1.62
CA SER A 236 51.14 19.17 0.62
C SER A 236 52.60 18.91 1.05
N THR A 237 53.29 17.93 0.46
CA THR A 237 54.76 17.94 0.43
C THR A 237 55.34 17.64 -0.96
N GLU A 238 55.63 18.74 -1.67
CA GLU A 238 56.55 18.85 -2.79
C GLU A 238 57.98 18.49 -2.35
N SER A 239 58.65 17.55 -3.05
CA SER A 239 60.11 17.52 -3.29
C SER A 239 60.52 16.38 -4.24
#